data_AF-A0A7T4U0X1-F1
#
_entry.id   AF-A0A7T4U0X1-F1
#
_cell.length_a   1.000
_cell.length_b   1.000
_cell.length_c   1.000
_cell.angle_alpha   90.00
_cell.angle_beta   90.00
_cell.angle_gamma   90.00
#
_symmetry.space_group_name_H-M   'P 1'
#
loop_
_entity.id
_entity.type
_entity.pdbx_description
1 polymer ?
#
loop_
_entity_poly.entity_id
_entity_poly.type
_entity_poly.pdbx_seq_one_letter_code
_entity_poly.pdbx_strand_id
1 'polypeptide(L)'
;MDADDILSELAPGGTGPAGYGTVSAPADTTVGGGAGAGSDLVIRYWNTAEELDTAVLETLVDALDLSGPRDIEGFNKALGLTSEGWVPFDDHSGAHKFQVLSPVRMGPHGVHELNRLLQRTFRGSELDRARRWGRTLGPEEIVDRDKVILLQNGERTGYDHGRNQRTRPTYLANGEVGLVSPRRGPRSLSVAFADREQVRFDFSSKDVPRSGGGALELAYALTVHKAQGSEFDTVIVVIPATGRLMSRELLYTALTRAKTRLVLLVEGTDTAGLLSLAAPDRSETARRNTNVFSDAVRRADLGVPFADHLIHRTSGGLYVRSKSELIIANLLEHEGVPFAYERKLPGEFTGGYRLPDFTFTTDDGDTIVWEHLGMLDRDDYRAGWERKRQWYEANGFIEGQNLFTSSESHGPRGGLSMPDLHTTLDGVRAALESDY
;
A
#
# COMPACT_ATOMS: atom_id res chain seq x y z
N MET A 1 7.41 10.66 6.66
CA MET A 1 8.01 9.56 5.88
C MET A 1 7.42 9.65 4.49
N ASP A 2 8.23 9.86 3.45
CA ASP A 2 7.72 9.98 2.08
C ASP A 2 7.22 8.61 1.62
N ALA A 3 6.09 8.53 0.91
CA ALA A 3 5.55 7.22 0.55
C ALA A 3 6.40 6.54 -0.55
N ASP A 4 7.12 7.33 -1.34
CA ASP A 4 8.12 6.81 -2.27
C ASP A 4 9.33 6.21 -1.52
N ASP A 5 9.70 6.75 -0.34
CA ASP A 5 10.72 6.16 0.54
C ASP A 5 10.24 4.82 1.13
N ILE A 6 8.99 4.74 1.60
CA ILE A 6 8.39 3.49 2.12
C ILE A 6 8.30 2.40 1.03
N LEU A 7 7.89 2.78 -0.19
CA LEU A 7 7.87 1.86 -1.34
C LEU A 7 9.29 1.43 -1.74
N SER A 8 10.31 2.27 -1.51
CA SER A 8 11.71 1.93 -1.75
C SER A 8 12.30 1.00 -0.68
N GLU A 9 11.89 1.12 0.59
CA GLU A 9 12.27 0.19 1.69
C GLU A 9 11.67 -1.21 1.52
N LEU A 10 10.54 -1.33 0.82
CA LEU A 10 9.93 -2.60 0.43
C LEU A 10 10.69 -3.32 -0.70
N ALA A 11 11.64 -2.64 -1.37
CA ALA A 11 12.57 -3.28 -2.28
C ALA A 11 13.74 -3.85 -1.46
N PRO A 12 14.09 -5.14 -1.58
CA PRO A 12 15.10 -5.74 -0.72
C PRO A 12 16.47 -5.09 -0.96
N GLY A 13 16.91 -4.30 0.02
CA GLY A 13 18.24 -3.70 0.11
C GLY A 13 19.27 -4.74 0.56
N GLY A 14 20.33 -4.90 -0.22
CA GLY A 14 21.43 -5.82 0.06
C GLY A 14 22.52 -5.21 0.93
N THR A 15 23.02 -6.02 1.87
CA THR A 15 24.41 -6.06 2.36
C THR A 15 24.70 -7.50 2.80
N GLY A 16 25.64 -8.20 2.12
CA GLY A 16 25.99 -9.62 2.38
C GLY A 16 26.97 -9.84 3.55
N PRO A 17 27.70 -10.99 3.65
CA PRO A 17 27.61 -12.23 2.88
C PRO A 17 27.36 -13.51 3.75
N ALA A 18 27.20 -14.63 3.03
CA ALA A 18 27.34 -16.04 3.43
C ALA A 18 26.18 -16.76 4.12
N GLY A 19 25.72 -17.83 3.46
CA GLY A 19 25.07 -18.97 4.11
C GLY A 19 23.87 -19.53 3.35
N TYR A 20 24.11 -20.42 2.38
CA TYR A 20 23.06 -21.31 1.86
C TYR A 20 22.46 -22.12 3.02
N GLY A 21 21.15 -21.98 3.20
CA GLY A 21 20.36 -22.83 4.08
C GLY A 21 18.89 -22.73 3.68
N THR A 22 18.35 -23.81 3.15
CA THR A 22 16.90 -24.03 3.07
C THR A 22 16.30 -23.91 4.47
N VAL A 23 15.54 -22.85 4.72
CA VAL A 23 14.84 -22.65 6.00
C VAL A 23 13.36 -22.43 5.70
N SER A 24 12.55 -23.38 6.17
CA SER A 24 11.11 -23.21 6.39
C SER A 24 10.90 -21.93 7.20
N ALA A 25 10.22 -20.94 6.62
CA ALA A 25 10.02 -19.64 7.24
C ALA A 25 9.15 -19.77 8.51
N PRO A 26 9.62 -19.34 9.69
CA PRO A 26 8.73 -19.02 10.79
C PRO A 26 8.08 -17.65 10.53
N ALA A 27 6.88 -17.48 11.08
CA ALA A 27 6.11 -16.25 11.04
C ALA A 27 6.80 -15.13 11.85
N ASP A 28 7.58 -14.29 11.17
CA ASP A 28 7.81 -12.86 11.44
C ASP A 28 8.99 -12.40 10.59
N THR A 29 8.73 -11.70 9.49
CA THR A 29 9.80 -11.03 8.73
C THR A 29 9.80 -9.56 9.11
N THR A 30 10.62 -9.21 10.10
CA THR A 30 10.99 -7.82 10.37
C THR A 30 12.03 -7.42 9.31
N VAL A 31 11.67 -6.57 8.35
CA VAL A 31 12.65 -5.99 7.41
C VAL A 31 13.40 -4.90 8.18
N GLY A 32 14.61 -5.24 8.66
CA GLY A 32 15.44 -4.35 9.47
C GLY A 32 16.62 -3.78 8.69
N GLY A 33 16.76 -2.45 8.74
CA GLY A 33 18.02 -1.74 8.46
C GLY A 33 18.50 -1.01 9.72
N GLY A 34 19.63 -1.45 10.28
CA GLY A 34 20.58 -0.63 11.06
C GLY A 34 20.15 0.03 12.38
N ALA A 35 20.35 -0.70 13.49
CA ALA A 35 20.74 -0.24 14.83
C ALA A 35 20.00 0.95 15.50
N GLY A 36 18.94 0.61 16.27
CA GLY A 36 18.40 1.41 17.38
C GLY A 36 16.96 1.90 17.17
N ALA A 37 16.02 1.36 17.95
CA ALA A 37 14.56 1.51 17.84
C ALA A 37 13.93 0.71 16.68
N GLY A 38 12.81 0.00 16.96
CA GLY A 38 12.15 -0.89 16.00
C GLY A 38 11.69 -0.14 14.75
N SER A 39 11.69 -0.81 13.60
CA SER A 39 11.28 -0.21 12.33
C SER A 39 9.85 0.34 12.41
N ASP A 40 9.66 1.56 11.92
CA ASP A 40 8.35 2.23 11.88
C ASP A 40 7.38 1.54 10.89
N LEU A 41 7.89 0.70 9.99
CA LEU A 41 7.13 -0.18 9.10
C LEU A 41 7.21 -1.64 9.56
N VAL A 42 6.05 -2.31 9.61
CA VAL A 42 5.91 -3.75 9.87
C VAL A 42 5.02 -4.37 8.80
N ILE A 43 5.38 -5.56 8.31
CA ILE A 43 4.56 -6.33 7.37
C ILE A 43 4.21 -7.67 8.01
N ARG A 44 2.94 -8.03 7.98
CA ARG A 44 2.43 -9.34 8.40
C ARG A 44 1.59 -9.93 7.29
N TYR A 45 1.53 -11.25 7.28
CA TYR A 45 0.83 -12.02 6.26
C TYR A 45 -0.40 -12.72 6.83
N TRP A 46 -1.44 -12.87 6.01
CA TRP A 46 -2.63 -13.65 6.36
C TRP A 46 -3.17 -14.38 5.13
N ASN A 47 -3.80 -15.52 5.31
CA ASN A 47 -4.39 -16.33 4.23
C ASN A 47 -5.85 -16.68 4.53
N THR A 48 -6.28 -16.49 5.77
CA THR A 48 -7.64 -16.75 6.23
C THR A 48 -8.19 -15.57 7.00
N ALA A 49 -9.52 -15.50 7.15
CA ALA A 49 -10.16 -14.46 7.96
C ALA A 49 -9.76 -14.53 9.44
N GLU A 50 -9.54 -15.74 9.96
CA GLU A 50 -9.14 -15.95 11.36
C GLU A 50 -7.69 -15.51 11.61
N GLU A 51 -6.80 -15.74 10.64
CA GLU A 51 -5.44 -15.20 10.66
C GLU A 51 -5.46 -13.67 10.62
N LEU A 52 -6.30 -13.06 9.78
CA LEU A 52 -6.45 -11.60 9.73
C LEU A 52 -6.95 -11.03 11.06
N ASP A 53 -7.98 -11.64 11.66
CA ASP A 53 -8.51 -11.21 12.96
C ASP A 53 -7.42 -11.26 14.04
N THR A 54 -6.65 -12.35 14.05
CA THR A 54 -5.52 -12.54 14.97
C THR A 54 -4.44 -11.49 14.74
N ALA A 55 -4.03 -11.30 13.49
CA ALA A 55 -3.00 -10.33 13.12
C ALA A 55 -3.39 -8.90 13.47
N VAL A 56 -4.66 -8.51 13.29
CA VAL A 56 -5.17 -7.19 13.71
C VAL A 56 -5.07 -7.04 15.22
N LEU A 57 -5.51 -8.03 16.00
CA LEU A 57 -5.48 -7.96 17.46
C LEU A 57 -4.05 -7.92 18.00
N GLU A 58 -3.16 -8.78 17.51
CA GLU A 58 -1.74 -8.78 17.90
C GLU A 58 -1.04 -7.48 17.51
N THR A 59 -1.37 -6.91 16.35
CA THR A 59 -0.83 -5.61 15.95
C THR A 59 -1.27 -4.51 16.93
N LEU A 60 -2.52 -4.55 17.40
CA LEU A 60 -3.00 -3.60 18.40
C LEU A 60 -2.33 -3.79 19.76
N VAL A 61 -1.99 -5.03 20.13
CA VAL A 61 -1.21 -5.31 21.34
C VAL A 61 0.13 -4.56 21.28
N ASP A 62 0.85 -4.69 20.17
CA ASP A 62 2.16 -4.05 20.01
C ASP A 62 2.06 -2.53 19.79
N ALA A 63 1.01 -2.06 19.12
CA ALA A 63 0.82 -0.64 18.80
C ALA A 63 0.37 0.20 20.01
N LEU A 64 -0.40 -0.42 20.91
CA LEU A 64 -1.02 0.25 22.06
C LEU A 64 -0.42 -0.18 23.41
N ASP A 65 0.66 -0.97 23.38
CA ASP A 65 1.35 -1.50 24.58
C ASP A 65 0.38 -2.25 25.52
N LEU A 66 -0.40 -3.17 24.94
CA LEU A 66 -1.36 -3.97 25.68
C LEU A 66 -0.68 -5.20 26.28
N SER A 67 -1.22 -5.71 27.39
CA SER A 67 -0.76 -6.98 27.97
C SER A 67 -1.22 -8.23 27.20
N GLY A 68 -2.17 -8.06 26.27
CA GLY A 68 -2.66 -9.13 25.40
C GLY A 68 -3.88 -8.72 24.57
N PRO A 69 -4.37 -9.60 23.67
CA PRO A 69 -5.39 -9.27 22.65
C PRO A 69 -6.79 -8.99 23.23
N ARG A 70 -6.99 -9.20 24.53
CA ARG A 70 -8.24 -8.93 25.25
C ARG A 70 -8.03 -8.03 26.46
N ASP A 71 -6.94 -7.26 26.49
CA ASP A 71 -6.67 -6.30 27.54
C ASP A 71 -7.55 -5.05 27.39
N ILE A 72 -8.74 -5.12 27.97
CA ILE A 72 -9.74 -4.04 27.91
C ILE A 72 -9.25 -2.79 28.67
N GLU A 73 -8.57 -2.98 29.79
CA GLU A 73 -8.09 -1.88 30.63
C GLU A 73 -6.94 -1.13 29.95
N GLY A 74 -5.96 -1.87 29.42
CA GLY A 74 -4.88 -1.33 28.60
C GLY A 74 -5.42 -0.59 27.38
N PHE A 75 -6.39 -1.17 26.67
CA PHE A 75 -7.01 -0.52 25.50
C PHE A 75 -7.73 0.79 25.87
N ASN A 76 -8.46 0.80 26.99
CA ASN A 76 -9.10 2.01 27.48
C ASN A 76 -8.09 3.08 27.86
N LYS A 77 -7.01 2.70 28.56
CA LYS A 77 -5.92 3.61 28.91
C LYS A 77 -5.23 4.17 27.68
N ALA A 78 -4.97 3.35 26.66
CA ALA A 78 -4.36 3.76 25.40
C ALA A 78 -5.22 4.79 24.65
N LEU A 79 -6.56 4.67 24.73
CA LEU A 79 -7.50 5.66 24.21
C LEU A 79 -7.66 6.90 25.11
N GLY A 80 -6.88 7.02 26.18
CA GLY A 80 -6.92 8.16 27.11
C GLY A 80 -8.11 8.13 28.07
N LEU A 81 -8.80 7.00 28.23
CA LEU A 81 -9.90 6.90 29.18
C LEU A 81 -9.38 6.84 30.62
N THR A 82 -10.11 7.47 31.53
CA THR A 82 -9.88 7.39 32.99
C THR A 82 -10.09 5.97 33.51
N SER A 83 -9.68 5.70 34.76
CA SER A 83 -9.88 4.41 35.45
C SER A 83 -11.35 4.00 35.55
N GLU A 84 -12.27 4.98 35.65
CA GLU A 84 -13.71 4.75 35.66
C GLU A 84 -14.28 4.60 34.22
N GLY A 85 -13.42 4.75 33.21
CA GLY A 85 -13.70 4.67 31.79
C GLY A 85 -14.52 5.83 31.24
N TRP A 86 -14.35 7.03 31.82
CA TRP A 86 -14.76 8.28 31.20
C TRP A 86 -13.72 8.73 30.20
N VAL A 87 -14.19 9.29 29.09
CA VAL A 87 -13.36 10.18 28.27
C VAL A 87 -13.07 11.42 29.12
N PRO A 88 -11.82 11.91 29.22
CA PRO A 88 -11.50 13.20 29.85
C PRO A 88 -12.25 14.36 29.17
N PHE A 89 -12.18 15.59 29.70
CA PHE A 89 -12.81 16.77 29.07
C PHE A 89 -11.81 17.63 28.30
N ASP A 90 -10.55 17.59 28.69
CA ASP A 90 -9.43 18.31 28.13
C ASP A 90 -8.66 17.52 27.07
N ASP A 91 -8.63 16.19 27.15
CA ASP A 91 -7.90 15.35 26.18
C ASP A 91 -8.76 14.21 25.64
N HIS A 92 -8.96 14.22 24.33
CA HIS A 92 -9.64 13.16 23.56
C HIS A 92 -8.80 12.71 22.36
N SER A 93 -7.52 13.09 22.32
CA SER A 93 -6.59 12.76 21.24
C SER A 93 -6.38 11.25 21.09
N GLY A 94 -6.72 10.47 22.12
CA GLY A 94 -6.68 9.01 22.11
C GLY A 94 -7.42 8.37 20.93
N ALA A 95 -8.43 9.05 20.37
CA ALA A 95 -9.11 8.59 19.16
C ALA A 95 -8.17 8.52 17.92
N HIS A 96 -7.09 9.31 17.91
CA HIS A 96 -6.08 9.36 16.85
C HIS A 96 -4.89 8.41 17.07
N LYS A 97 -4.85 7.65 18.18
CA LYS A 97 -3.74 6.74 18.52
C LYS A 97 -3.54 5.62 17.50
N PHE A 98 -4.63 5.11 16.94
CA PHE A 98 -4.54 4.11 15.89
C PHE A 98 -5.67 4.22 14.89
N GLN A 99 -5.49 3.63 13.71
CA GLN A 99 -6.56 3.39 12.75
C GLN A 99 -6.32 2.12 11.94
N VAL A 100 -7.32 1.24 11.89
CA VAL A 100 -7.35 0.15 10.91
C VAL A 100 -7.96 0.68 9.60
N LEU A 101 -7.31 0.44 8.48
CA LEU A 101 -7.75 0.83 7.15
C LEU A 101 -7.97 -0.40 6.28
N SER A 102 -9.11 -0.46 5.61
CA SER A 102 -9.43 -1.50 4.62
C SER A 102 -9.91 -0.87 3.32
N PRO A 103 -9.60 -1.45 2.15
CA PRO A 103 -10.11 -0.93 0.87
C PRO A 103 -11.61 -1.18 0.67
N VAL A 104 -12.20 -2.12 1.42
CA VAL A 104 -13.59 -2.55 1.21
C VAL A 104 -14.44 -2.42 2.47
N ARG A 105 -15.74 -2.23 2.29
CA ARG A 105 -16.70 -2.15 3.41
C ARG A 105 -17.16 -3.52 3.89
N MET A 106 -17.43 -4.43 2.95
CA MET A 106 -18.03 -5.74 3.18
C MET A 106 -17.00 -6.86 3.05
N GLY A 107 -17.35 -8.03 3.57
CA GLY A 107 -16.51 -9.23 3.51
C GLY A 107 -15.63 -9.39 4.75
N PRO A 108 -14.88 -10.50 4.84
CA PRO A 108 -14.11 -10.83 6.05
C PRO A 108 -13.03 -9.81 6.39
N HIS A 109 -12.39 -9.23 5.38
CA HIS A 109 -11.39 -8.16 5.53
C HIS A 109 -12.00 -6.75 5.42
N GLY A 110 -13.33 -6.65 5.44
CA GLY A 110 -14.06 -5.39 5.29
C GLY A 110 -14.23 -4.64 6.61
N VAL A 111 -14.42 -3.32 6.49
CA VAL A 111 -14.59 -2.41 7.63
C VAL A 111 -15.65 -2.88 8.63
N HIS A 112 -16.79 -3.41 8.17
CA HIS A 112 -17.85 -3.82 9.09
C HIS A 112 -17.46 -5.00 9.97
N GLU A 113 -16.80 -6.04 9.44
CA GLU A 113 -16.36 -7.17 10.26
C GLU A 113 -15.20 -6.79 11.17
N LEU A 114 -14.27 -5.96 10.72
CA LEU A 114 -13.17 -5.44 11.55
C LEU A 114 -13.68 -4.56 12.72
N ASN A 115 -14.64 -3.66 12.46
CA ASN A 115 -15.29 -2.89 13.52
C ASN A 115 -15.99 -3.81 14.52
N ARG A 116 -16.69 -4.84 14.02
CA ARG A 116 -17.43 -5.80 14.85
C ARG A 116 -16.48 -6.65 15.68
N LEU A 117 -15.35 -7.10 15.14
CA LEU A 117 -14.27 -7.79 15.85
C LEU A 117 -13.81 -6.93 17.03
N LEU A 118 -13.35 -5.70 16.76
CA LEU A 118 -12.77 -4.83 17.77
C LEU A 118 -13.80 -4.41 18.83
N GLN A 119 -15.02 -4.06 18.43
CA GLN A 119 -16.10 -3.73 19.35
C GLN A 119 -16.46 -4.93 20.24
N ARG A 120 -16.59 -6.15 19.70
CA ARG A 120 -16.88 -7.34 20.54
C ARG A 120 -15.76 -7.61 21.53
N THR A 121 -14.51 -7.47 21.11
CA THR A 121 -13.34 -7.73 21.94
C THR A 121 -13.22 -6.70 23.08
N PHE A 122 -13.33 -5.41 22.78
CA PHE A 122 -13.03 -4.35 23.75
C PHE A 122 -14.27 -3.72 24.42
N ARG A 123 -15.48 -3.97 23.90
CA ARG A 123 -16.75 -3.38 24.37
C ARG A 123 -17.85 -4.41 24.59
N GLY A 124 -17.53 -5.71 24.64
CA GLY A 124 -18.53 -6.77 24.80
C GLY A 124 -19.44 -6.57 26.01
N SER A 125 -18.89 -6.14 27.14
CA SER A 125 -19.66 -5.89 28.38
C SER A 125 -20.64 -4.73 28.23
N GLU A 126 -20.21 -3.66 27.56
CA GLU A 126 -21.00 -2.48 27.25
C GLU A 126 -22.10 -2.81 26.25
N LEU A 127 -21.80 -3.62 25.24
CA LEU A 127 -22.73 -4.12 24.24
C LEU A 127 -23.85 -4.96 24.88
N ASP A 128 -23.49 -5.91 25.74
CA ASP A 128 -24.45 -6.75 26.47
C ASP A 128 -25.34 -5.94 27.41
N ARG A 129 -24.74 -4.99 28.14
CA ARG A 129 -25.48 -4.05 28.97
C ARG A 129 -26.42 -3.21 28.13
N ALA A 130 -25.95 -2.63 27.04
CA ALA A 130 -26.75 -1.73 26.22
C ALA A 130 -27.89 -2.45 25.49
N ARG A 131 -27.72 -3.71 25.07
CA ARG A 131 -28.80 -4.55 24.51
C ARG A 131 -29.89 -4.85 25.53
N ARG A 132 -29.55 -5.11 26.79
CA ARG A 132 -30.53 -5.30 27.87
C ARG A 132 -31.35 -4.04 28.19
N TRP A 133 -30.70 -2.87 28.14
CA TRP A 133 -31.30 -1.60 28.56
C TRP A 133 -31.69 -0.67 27.40
N GLY A 134 -31.50 -1.09 26.14
CA GLY A 134 -31.86 -0.33 24.93
C GLY A 134 -31.02 0.93 24.68
N ARG A 135 -29.76 0.97 25.13
CA ARG A 135 -28.88 2.16 25.06
C ARG A 135 -27.81 2.04 23.97
N THR A 136 -28.22 1.68 22.74
CA THR A 136 -27.36 1.62 21.54
C THR A 136 -27.88 2.53 20.44
N LEU A 137 -26.99 3.00 19.56
CA LEU A 137 -27.34 3.80 18.39
C LEU A 137 -26.91 3.13 17.08
N GLY A 138 -27.68 3.35 16.02
CA GLY A 138 -27.36 2.87 14.67
C GLY A 138 -27.43 1.35 14.47
N PRO A 139 -27.11 0.88 13.25
CA PRO A 139 -27.04 -0.53 12.91
C PRO A 139 -25.82 -1.24 13.52
N GLU A 140 -24.74 -0.50 13.80
CA GLU A 140 -23.50 -1.01 14.41
C GLU A 140 -23.55 -1.04 15.94
N GLU A 141 -24.72 -0.78 16.53
CA GLU A 141 -24.96 -0.84 17.96
C GLU A 141 -23.94 -0.06 18.81
N ILE A 142 -23.66 1.19 18.41
CA ILE A 142 -22.69 2.06 19.08
C ILE A 142 -23.04 2.17 20.56
N VAL A 143 -22.04 1.99 21.44
CA VAL A 143 -22.13 2.05 22.90
C VAL A 143 -21.14 3.06 23.50
N ASP A 144 -21.19 3.18 24.83
CA ASP A 144 -20.20 3.99 25.56
C ASP A 144 -18.78 3.50 25.25
N ARG A 145 -17.83 4.44 25.19
CA ARG A 145 -16.39 4.25 24.94
C ARG A 145 -16.04 3.79 23.52
N ASP A 146 -17.02 3.68 22.63
CA ASP A 146 -16.75 3.39 21.23
C ASP A 146 -15.99 4.53 20.55
N LYS A 147 -15.07 4.15 19.65
CA LYS A 147 -14.48 5.06 18.69
C LYS A 147 -15.44 5.23 17.51
N VAL A 148 -15.77 6.47 17.17
CA VAL A 148 -16.78 6.82 16.15
C VAL A 148 -16.27 7.89 15.20
N ILE A 149 -16.88 7.97 14.02
CA ILE A 149 -16.64 9.01 13.00
C ILE A 149 -17.96 9.71 12.64
N LEU A 150 -17.90 11.02 12.42
CA LEU A 150 -19.01 11.80 11.87
C LEU A 150 -19.05 11.69 10.35
N LEU A 151 -20.23 11.40 9.78
CA LEU A 151 -20.42 11.16 8.34
C LEU A 151 -21.06 12.32 7.60
N GLN A 152 -21.57 13.32 8.32
CA GLN A 152 -22.37 14.39 7.77
C GLN A 152 -21.88 15.73 8.31
N ASN A 153 -21.63 16.67 7.40
CA ASN A 153 -21.37 18.06 7.76
C ASN A 153 -22.63 18.66 8.39
N GLY A 154 -22.48 19.46 9.44
CA GLY A 154 -23.60 20.19 10.00
C GLY A 154 -23.23 20.97 11.24
N GLU A 155 -24.09 21.91 11.62
CA GLU A 155 -23.94 22.61 12.88
C GLU A 155 -24.63 21.85 14.01
N ARG A 156 -23.94 21.74 15.14
CA ARG A 156 -24.51 21.17 16.36
C ARG A 156 -24.18 22.02 17.57
N THR A 157 -25.15 22.15 18.47
CA THR A 157 -24.92 22.73 19.79
C THR A 157 -24.31 21.67 20.70
N GLY A 158 -23.09 21.92 21.18
CA GLY A 158 -22.42 21.09 22.17
C GLY A 158 -22.60 21.62 23.59
N TYR A 159 -21.98 20.91 24.54
CA TYR A 159 -21.81 21.34 25.92
C TYR A 159 -20.33 21.53 26.20
N ASP A 160 -19.93 22.76 26.54
CA ASP A 160 -18.58 23.12 26.94
C ASP A 160 -18.44 22.90 28.45
N HIS A 161 -17.66 21.89 28.82
CA HIS A 161 -17.41 21.49 30.20
C HIS A 161 -16.43 22.40 30.93
N GLY A 162 -15.54 23.08 30.21
CA GLY A 162 -14.60 24.06 30.78
C GLY A 162 -15.32 25.35 31.21
N ARG A 163 -16.33 25.78 30.44
CA ARG A 163 -17.17 26.95 30.76
C ARG A 163 -18.49 26.59 31.43
N ASN A 164 -18.80 25.31 31.56
CA ASN A 164 -20.05 24.79 32.10
C ASN A 164 -21.31 25.40 31.46
N GLN A 165 -21.32 25.50 30.13
CA GLN A 165 -22.42 26.09 29.36
C GLN A 165 -22.59 25.42 28.00
N ARG A 166 -23.76 25.61 27.37
CA ARG A 166 -23.94 25.18 25.97
C ARG A 166 -23.13 26.06 25.03
N THR A 167 -22.55 25.46 24.00
CA THR A 167 -21.90 26.23 22.93
C THR A 167 -22.93 26.90 22.05
N ARG A 168 -22.50 27.87 21.25
CA ARG A 168 -23.29 28.27 20.06
C ARG A 168 -23.27 27.11 19.05
N PRO A 169 -24.24 27.02 18.12
CA PRO A 169 -24.15 26.06 17.01
C PRO A 169 -22.75 26.14 16.39
N THR A 170 -22.05 25.02 16.43
CA THR A 170 -20.65 24.90 15.99
C THR A 170 -20.64 23.94 14.83
N TYR A 171 -19.95 24.31 13.76
CA TYR A 171 -19.80 23.47 12.59
C TYR A 171 -18.97 22.23 12.92
N LEU A 172 -19.50 21.05 12.61
CA LEU A 172 -18.83 19.77 12.66
C LEU A 172 -18.66 19.24 11.23
N ALA A 173 -17.45 18.79 10.92
CA ALA A 173 -17.10 18.26 9.62
C ALA A 173 -17.24 16.73 9.56
N ASN A 174 -17.73 16.22 8.43
CA ASN A 174 -17.60 14.84 8.04
C ASN A 174 -16.13 14.45 8.06
N GLY A 175 -15.80 13.34 8.73
CA GLY A 175 -14.44 12.90 8.97
C GLY A 175 -13.97 13.12 10.41
N GLU A 176 -14.64 13.95 11.22
CA GLU A 176 -14.25 14.13 12.63
C GLU A 176 -14.40 12.81 13.39
N VAL A 177 -13.30 12.35 14.01
CA VAL A 177 -13.22 11.12 14.80
C VAL A 177 -13.28 11.47 16.28
N GLY A 178 -13.95 10.63 17.06
CA GLY A 178 -14.13 10.87 18.49
C GLY A 178 -14.39 9.61 19.29
N LEU A 179 -14.54 9.80 20.60
CA LEU A 179 -14.89 8.76 21.55
C LEU A 179 -16.27 9.03 22.14
N VAL A 180 -17.07 7.98 22.26
CA VAL A 180 -18.36 8.06 22.96
C VAL A 180 -18.09 8.15 24.47
N SER A 181 -18.40 9.29 25.06
CA SER A 181 -18.42 9.42 26.51
C SER A 181 -19.66 8.75 27.09
N PRO A 182 -19.51 8.00 28.20
CA PRO A 182 -20.66 7.62 29.00
C PRO A 182 -21.47 8.86 29.39
N ARG A 183 -22.80 8.72 29.51
CA ARG A 183 -23.70 9.77 30.00
C ARG A 183 -24.80 9.18 30.86
N ARG A 184 -25.17 9.88 31.93
CA ARG A 184 -26.41 9.59 32.67
C ARG A 184 -27.61 10.06 31.82
N GLY A 185 -28.21 9.14 31.05
CA GLY A 185 -29.41 9.41 30.25
C GLY A 185 -29.82 8.21 29.39
N PRO A 186 -31.12 7.90 29.25
CA PRO A 186 -31.56 6.61 28.73
C PRO A 186 -31.48 6.45 27.19
N ARG A 187 -31.31 7.53 26.41
CA ARG A 187 -31.53 7.47 24.93
C ARG A 187 -30.63 8.35 24.06
N SER A 188 -29.50 8.81 24.61
CA SER A 188 -28.51 9.57 23.85
C SER A 188 -27.10 9.12 24.20
N LEU A 189 -26.21 9.20 23.22
CA LEU A 189 -24.78 9.08 23.40
C LEU A 189 -24.15 10.45 23.30
N SER A 190 -23.13 10.71 24.11
CA SER A 190 -22.36 11.95 24.06
C SER A 190 -21.03 11.63 23.38
N VAL A 191 -20.64 12.39 22.36
CA VAL A 191 -19.38 12.19 21.65
C VAL A 191 -18.44 13.35 21.95
N ALA A 192 -17.19 13.01 22.27
CA ALA A 192 -16.09 13.95 22.38
C ALA A 192 -15.18 13.75 21.16
N PHE A 193 -15.18 14.71 20.24
CA PHE A 193 -14.33 14.66 19.04
C PHE A 193 -12.91 15.08 19.39
N ALA A 194 -11.91 14.43 18.78
CA ALA A 194 -10.50 14.57 19.15
C ALA A 194 -10.02 16.03 19.09
N ASP A 195 -10.44 16.78 18.07
CA ASP A 195 -10.02 18.17 17.83
C ASP A 195 -10.96 19.21 18.47
N ARG A 196 -11.80 18.78 19.43
CA ARG A 196 -12.83 19.60 20.09
C ARG A 196 -12.71 19.55 21.61
N GLU A 197 -11.61 20.08 22.13
CA GLU A 197 -11.37 20.15 23.58
C GLU A 197 -12.56 20.77 24.33
N GLN A 198 -12.85 20.23 25.52
CA GLN A 198 -13.90 20.66 26.46
C GLN A 198 -15.33 20.50 25.95
N VAL A 199 -15.55 20.25 24.66
CA VAL A 199 -16.89 20.28 24.05
C VAL A 199 -17.36 18.87 23.70
N ARG A 200 -18.56 18.54 24.15
CA ARG A 200 -19.24 17.29 23.80
C ARG A 200 -20.53 17.50 23.07
N PHE A 201 -20.89 16.55 22.22
CA PHE A 201 -22.05 16.61 21.36
C PHE A 201 -22.96 15.41 21.60
N ASP A 202 -24.23 15.67 21.92
CA ASP A 202 -25.22 14.63 22.11
C ASP A 202 -25.76 14.15 20.76
N PHE A 203 -25.91 12.84 20.61
CA PHE A 203 -26.55 12.16 19.48
C PHE A 203 -27.63 11.21 19.99
N SER A 204 -28.73 11.12 19.25
CA SER A 204 -29.91 10.33 19.57
C SER A 204 -30.22 9.33 18.45
N SER A 205 -31.23 8.49 18.65
CA SER A 205 -31.72 7.56 17.62
C SER A 205 -32.27 8.26 16.36
N LYS A 206 -32.61 9.55 16.45
CA LYS A 206 -33.00 10.34 15.27
C LYS A 206 -31.78 10.71 14.42
N ASP A 207 -30.65 10.98 15.07
CA ASP A 207 -29.40 11.32 14.41
C ASP A 207 -28.72 10.07 13.84
N VAL A 208 -28.91 8.92 14.48
CA VAL A 208 -28.30 7.64 14.09
C VAL A 208 -29.35 6.53 14.06
N PRO A 209 -30.19 6.47 13.00
CA PRO A 209 -31.28 5.50 12.89
C PRO A 209 -30.77 4.07 12.77
N ARG A 210 -31.53 3.10 13.32
CA ARG A 210 -31.20 1.66 13.18
C ARG A 210 -31.29 1.16 11.73
N SER A 211 -32.03 1.86 10.86
CA SER A 211 -32.10 1.58 9.43
C SER A 211 -30.82 1.95 8.67
N GLY A 212 -29.85 2.61 9.30
CA GLY A 212 -28.66 3.16 8.65
C GLY A 212 -28.85 4.59 8.14
N GLY A 213 -27.82 5.14 7.49
CA GLY A 213 -27.81 6.50 6.95
C GLY A 213 -27.72 7.61 8.01
N GLY A 214 -27.27 7.27 9.21
CA GLY A 214 -27.11 8.21 10.33
C GLY A 214 -25.89 9.12 10.20
N ALA A 215 -25.75 10.02 11.17
CA ALA A 215 -24.62 10.93 11.26
C ALA A 215 -23.34 10.28 11.84
N LEU A 216 -23.44 9.12 12.52
CA LEU A 216 -22.31 8.44 13.16
C LEU A 216 -22.21 6.96 12.74
N GLU A 217 -20.98 6.48 12.66
CA GLU A 217 -20.59 5.06 12.49
C GLU A 217 -19.39 4.75 13.41
N LEU A 218 -19.12 3.47 13.67
CA LEU A 218 -17.90 3.01 14.33
C LEU A 218 -16.67 3.32 13.47
N ALA A 219 -15.56 3.61 14.14
CA ALA A 219 -14.32 4.06 13.50
C ALA A 219 -13.06 3.34 14.00
N TYR A 220 -13.20 2.13 14.54
CA TYR A 220 -12.03 1.29 14.81
C TYR A 220 -11.32 0.91 13.50
N ALA A 221 -12.12 0.55 12.50
CA ALA A 221 -11.75 0.37 11.11
C ALA A 221 -12.49 1.39 10.23
N LEU A 222 -11.82 1.89 9.20
CA LEU A 222 -12.38 2.83 8.22
C LEU A 222 -11.96 2.41 6.82
N THR A 223 -12.77 2.81 5.82
CA THR A 223 -12.28 2.72 4.44
C THR A 223 -11.21 3.78 4.23
N VAL A 224 -10.18 3.51 3.44
CA VAL A 224 -9.12 4.48 3.14
C VAL A 224 -9.70 5.84 2.71
N HIS A 225 -10.72 5.84 1.85
CA HIS A 225 -11.43 7.06 1.41
C HIS A 225 -12.04 7.89 2.55
N LYS A 226 -12.55 7.25 3.62
CA LYS A 226 -13.15 7.93 4.78
C LYS A 226 -12.10 8.48 5.74
N ALA A 227 -10.88 7.97 5.67
CA ALA A 227 -9.74 8.46 6.46
C ALA A 227 -8.96 9.57 5.74
N GLN A 228 -9.39 9.98 4.54
CA GLN A 228 -8.71 11.03 3.78
C GLN A 228 -8.75 12.36 4.56
N GLY A 229 -7.57 12.96 4.78
CA GLY A 229 -7.43 14.20 5.53
C GLY A 229 -7.26 14.01 7.05
N SER A 230 -7.43 12.79 7.57
CA SER A 230 -7.10 12.44 8.95
C SER A 230 -5.72 11.78 9.03
N GLU A 231 -5.03 11.91 10.16
CA GLU A 231 -3.74 11.25 10.40
C GLU A 231 -3.73 10.63 11.78
N PHE A 232 -3.06 9.48 11.93
CA PHE A 232 -3.07 8.68 13.14
C PHE A 232 -1.65 8.30 13.53
N ASP A 233 -1.40 8.11 14.84
CA ASP A 233 -0.06 7.71 15.31
C ASP A 233 0.34 6.37 14.67
N THR A 234 -0.50 5.34 14.86
CA THR A 234 -0.34 4.03 14.18
C THR A 234 -1.42 3.77 13.14
N VAL A 235 -1.05 3.32 11.94
CA VAL A 235 -2.01 2.87 10.92
C VAL A 235 -1.78 1.41 10.57
N ILE A 236 -2.85 0.63 10.56
CA ILE A 236 -2.85 -0.79 10.19
C ILE A 236 -3.62 -0.92 8.88
N VAL A 237 -2.95 -1.20 7.76
CA VAL A 237 -3.55 -1.30 6.43
C VAL A 237 -3.76 -2.75 6.05
N VAL A 238 -5.01 -3.14 5.80
CA VAL A 238 -5.36 -4.46 5.29
C VAL A 238 -5.29 -4.46 3.76
N ILE A 239 -4.48 -5.36 3.21
CA ILE A 239 -4.18 -5.44 1.78
C ILE A 239 -4.55 -6.84 1.26
N PRO A 240 -5.72 -7.00 0.61
CA PRO A 240 -6.12 -8.28 0.04
C PRO A 240 -5.32 -8.62 -1.22
N ALA A 241 -5.17 -9.91 -1.52
CA ALA A 241 -4.36 -10.47 -2.61
C ALA A 241 -5.00 -10.17 -3.96
N THR A 242 -6.33 -10.11 -3.99
CA THR A 242 -7.10 -9.76 -5.18
C THR A 242 -8.11 -8.66 -4.86
N GLY A 243 -8.00 -7.53 -5.56
CA GLY A 243 -9.00 -6.48 -5.49
C GLY A 243 -8.83 -5.48 -6.62
N ARG A 244 -9.82 -5.37 -7.51
CA ARG A 244 -9.94 -4.24 -8.45
C ARG A 244 -10.05 -2.88 -7.76
N LEU A 245 -10.28 -2.89 -6.44
CA LEU A 245 -10.46 -1.71 -5.61
C LEU A 245 -9.15 -1.16 -5.04
N MET A 246 -8.06 -1.92 -5.07
CA MET A 246 -6.73 -1.41 -4.70
C MET A 246 -6.09 -0.74 -5.92
N SER A 247 -5.81 0.55 -5.81
CA SER A 247 -5.03 1.33 -6.78
C SER A 247 -3.75 1.85 -6.12
N ARG A 248 -2.81 2.32 -6.94
CA ARG A 248 -1.60 2.99 -6.46
C ARG A 248 -1.94 4.17 -5.54
N GLU A 249 -2.91 4.99 -5.92
CA GLU A 249 -3.33 6.15 -5.14
C GLU A 249 -4.03 5.76 -3.84
N LEU A 250 -4.82 4.68 -3.85
CA LEU A 250 -5.47 4.21 -2.63
C LEU A 250 -4.43 3.70 -1.63
N LEU A 251 -3.45 2.94 -2.11
CA LEU A 251 -2.33 2.48 -1.29
C LEU A 251 -1.56 3.69 -0.73
N TYR A 252 -1.09 4.59 -1.60
CA TYR A 252 -0.39 5.81 -1.20
C TYR A 252 -1.16 6.62 -0.14
N THR A 253 -2.47 6.80 -0.35
CA THR A 253 -3.33 7.52 0.59
C THR A 253 -3.35 6.83 1.95
N ALA A 254 -3.45 5.49 1.99
CA ALA A 254 -3.45 4.71 3.22
C ALA A 254 -2.10 4.80 3.96
N LEU A 255 -0.98 4.67 3.25
CA LEU A 255 0.38 4.75 3.82
C LEU A 255 0.62 6.12 4.47
N THR A 256 0.25 7.20 3.77
CA THR A 256 0.44 8.58 4.27
C THR A 256 -0.51 8.99 5.41
N ARG A 257 -1.41 8.11 5.87
CA ARG A 257 -2.21 8.41 7.09
C ARG A 257 -1.42 8.17 8.38
N ALA A 258 -0.30 7.44 8.32
CA ALA A 258 0.53 7.12 9.48
C ALA A 258 1.48 8.28 9.84
N LYS A 259 1.49 8.68 11.11
CA LYS A 259 2.44 9.69 11.63
C LYS A 259 3.72 9.04 12.15
N THR A 260 3.59 7.96 12.90
CA THR A 260 4.72 7.33 13.60
C THR A 260 4.93 5.88 13.20
N ARG A 261 3.86 5.08 13.07
CA ARG A 261 3.99 3.65 12.79
C ARG A 261 3.00 3.17 11.75
N LEU A 262 3.46 2.32 10.86
CA LEU A 262 2.68 1.73 9.77
C LEU A 262 2.81 0.21 9.80
N VAL A 263 1.68 -0.47 9.75
CA VAL A 263 1.61 -1.94 9.72
C VAL A 263 0.80 -2.36 8.51
N LEU A 264 1.36 -3.22 7.66
CA LEU A 264 0.71 -3.75 6.47
C LEU A 264 0.33 -5.21 6.72
N LEU A 265 -0.97 -5.51 6.67
CA LEU A 265 -1.50 -6.87 6.76
C LEU A 265 -1.82 -7.36 5.35
N VAL A 266 -0.87 -8.06 4.73
CA VAL A 266 -0.90 -8.47 3.33
C VAL A 266 -1.46 -9.89 3.20
N GLU A 267 -2.48 -10.07 2.37
CA GLU A 267 -2.99 -11.41 2.07
C GLU A 267 -2.02 -12.16 1.17
N GLY A 268 -1.70 -13.40 1.53
CA GLY A 268 -0.73 -14.24 0.83
C GLY A 268 0.51 -14.51 1.69
N THR A 269 1.64 -14.74 1.03
CA THR A 269 2.90 -15.16 1.69
C THR A 269 4.10 -14.28 1.37
N ASP A 270 3.93 -13.30 0.48
CA ASP A 270 5.00 -12.42 0.02
C ASP A 270 4.49 -11.00 -0.29
N THR A 271 5.42 -10.09 -0.58
CA THR A 271 5.12 -8.70 -0.94
C THR A 271 4.89 -8.49 -2.44
N ALA A 272 4.88 -9.54 -3.28
CA ALA A 272 4.80 -9.38 -4.73
C ALA A 272 3.48 -8.72 -5.15
N GLY A 273 2.37 -9.11 -4.50
CA GLY A 273 1.07 -8.48 -4.70
C GLY A 273 1.08 -7.00 -4.33
N LEU A 274 1.70 -6.64 -3.20
CA LEU A 274 1.87 -5.26 -2.75
C LEU A 274 2.70 -4.42 -3.72
N LEU A 275 3.86 -4.94 -4.16
CA LEU A 275 4.73 -4.27 -5.12
C LEU A 275 4.05 -4.07 -6.48
N SER A 276 3.20 -5.02 -6.89
CA SER A 276 2.41 -4.86 -8.12
C SER A 276 1.43 -3.67 -8.08
N LEU A 277 0.98 -3.26 -6.88
CA LEU A 277 0.10 -2.10 -6.71
C LEU A 277 0.82 -0.76 -6.90
N ALA A 278 2.15 -0.73 -6.82
CA ALA A 278 2.95 0.45 -7.12
C ALA A 278 3.10 0.69 -8.64
N ALA A 279 2.76 -0.30 -9.47
CA ALA A 279 2.93 -0.22 -10.91
C ALA A 279 2.02 0.87 -11.53
N PRO A 280 2.47 1.59 -12.58
CA PRO A 280 1.70 2.67 -13.20
C PRO A 280 0.36 2.22 -13.79
N ASP A 281 0.26 0.98 -14.28
CA ASP A 281 -0.98 0.41 -14.79
C ASP A 281 -2.05 0.28 -13.69
N ARG A 282 -1.66 0.27 -12.41
CA ARG A 282 -2.55 0.30 -11.24
C ARG A 282 -2.92 1.71 -10.78
N SER A 283 -2.50 2.76 -11.51
CA SER A 283 -2.93 4.13 -11.27
C SER A 283 -4.32 4.36 -11.84
N GLU A 284 -5.28 4.64 -10.95
CA GLU A 284 -6.62 5.06 -11.38
C GLU A 284 -6.60 6.46 -11.97
N THR A 285 -5.66 7.32 -11.54
CA THR A 285 -5.49 8.67 -12.10
C THR A 285 -5.04 8.61 -13.55
N ALA A 286 -4.06 7.76 -13.87
CA ALA A 286 -3.59 7.57 -15.24
C ALA A 286 -4.73 7.09 -16.17
N ARG A 287 -5.64 6.26 -15.65
CA ARG A 287 -6.78 5.72 -16.41
C ARG A 287 -7.96 6.70 -16.58
N ARG A 288 -7.94 7.86 -15.92
CA ARG A 288 -9.05 8.83 -16.02
C ARG A 288 -9.04 9.55 -17.35
N ASN A 289 -10.13 9.38 -18.10
CA ASN A 289 -10.40 10.20 -19.27
C ASN A 289 -10.81 11.60 -18.81
N THR A 290 -9.93 12.58 -19.03
CA THR A 290 -10.17 14.00 -18.73
C THR A 290 -9.61 14.90 -19.83
N ASN A 291 -10.31 16.00 -20.11
CA ASN A 291 -9.90 17.04 -21.05
C ASN A 291 -9.57 18.36 -20.33
N VAL A 292 -9.36 18.33 -19.01
CA VAL A 292 -9.08 19.53 -18.19
C VAL A 292 -7.84 20.29 -18.66
N PHE A 293 -6.85 19.60 -19.22
CA PHE A 293 -5.60 20.20 -19.68
C PHE A 293 -5.52 20.40 -21.20
N SER A 294 -6.49 19.90 -21.97
CA SER A 294 -6.52 20.05 -23.43
C SER A 294 -7.92 19.88 -24.00
N ASP A 295 -8.31 20.78 -24.91
CA ASP A 295 -9.58 20.69 -25.65
C ASP A 295 -9.52 19.55 -26.68
N ALA A 296 -9.86 18.33 -26.27
CA ALA A 296 -9.95 17.18 -27.16
C ALA A 296 -11.38 16.60 -27.19
N VAL A 297 -11.96 16.47 -28.39
CA VAL A 297 -13.09 15.58 -28.65
C VAL A 297 -12.53 14.15 -28.67
N ARG A 298 -13.09 13.28 -27.83
CA ARG A 298 -12.69 11.89 -27.61
C ARG A 298 -12.17 11.21 -28.89
N ARG A 299 -10.86 10.93 -28.97
CA ARG A 299 -10.34 9.99 -29.98
C ARG A 299 -10.92 8.60 -29.67
N ALA A 300 -11.42 7.90 -30.69
CA ALA A 300 -12.06 6.59 -30.55
C ALA A 300 -11.07 5.50 -30.09
N ASP A 301 -9.79 5.79 -30.25
CA ASP A 301 -8.62 4.97 -30.04
C ASP A 301 -7.92 5.46 -28.77
N LEU A 302 -8.59 5.26 -27.63
CA LEU A 302 -7.98 5.36 -26.31
C LEU A 302 -8.02 3.96 -25.70
N GLY A 303 -7.07 3.14 -26.12
CA GLY A 303 -6.65 2.00 -25.30
C GLY A 303 -6.27 2.52 -23.92
N VAL A 304 -6.54 1.74 -22.88
CA VAL A 304 -6.11 2.03 -21.50
C VAL A 304 -4.65 2.48 -21.55
N PRO A 305 -4.25 3.57 -20.88
CA PRO A 305 -2.85 3.94 -20.79
C PRO A 305 -2.13 2.83 -20.02
N PHE A 306 -1.48 1.95 -20.76
CA PHE A 306 -0.56 0.96 -20.23
C PHE A 306 0.68 1.71 -19.73
N ALA A 307 1.36 1.14 -18.73
CA ALA A 307 2.58 1.70 -18.17
C ALA A 307 3.47 2.24 -19.30
N ASP A 308 3.97 3.47 -19.14
CA ASP A 308 4.62 4.36 -20.13
C ASP A 308 5.84 3.79 -20.88
N HIS A 309 6.02 2.48 -20.89
CA HIS A 309 7.10 1.80 -21.55
C HIS A 309 6.55 0.77 -22.55
N LEU A 310 5.63 -0.15 -22.24
CA LEU A 310 5.25 -1.24 -23.17
C LEU A 310 4.19 -0.83 -24.22
N ILE A 311 4.62 -0.25 -25.33
CA ILE A 311 3.74 0.36 -26.35
C ILE A 311 3.61 -0.51 -27.62
N HIS A 312 4.55 -1.43 -27.86
CA HIS A 312 4.72 -2.08 -29.16
C HIS A 312 4.47 -3.58 -29.09
N ARG A 313 3.69 -4.14 -30.04
CA ARG A 313 3.38 -5.57 -30.12
C ARG A 313 4.12 -6.22 -31.29
N THR A 314 4.87 -7.29 -31.02
CA THR A 314 5.58 -8.10 -32.03
C THR A 314 4.60 -8.93 -32.87
N SER A 315 5.08 -9.51 -33.97
CA SER A 315 4.34 -10.49 -34.76
C SER A 315 3.89 -11.70 -33.94
N GLY A 316 4.73 -12.19 -33.02
CA GLY A 316 4.44 -13.28 -32.09
C GLY A 316 3.53 -12.90 -30.92
N GLY A 317 3.15 -11.62 -30.79
CA GLY A 317 2.25 -11.14 -29.76
C GLY A 317 2.91 -10.74 -28.44
N LEU A 318 4.23 -10.70 -28.38
CA LEU A 318 5.01 -10.15 -27.27
C LEU A 318 4.88 -8.61 -27.25
N TYR A 319 4.87 -8.01 -26.07
CA TYR A 319 4.83 -6.55 -25.92
C TYR A 319 6.19 -6.02 -25.44
N VAL A 320 6.68 -4.92 -26.03
CA VAL A 320 8.01 -4.35 -25.79
C VAL A 320 8.01 -2.84 -25.63
N ARG A 321 9.08 -2.28 -25.06
CA ARG A 321 9.10 -0.92 -24.51
C ARG A 321 9.42 0.19 -25.51
N SER A 322 10.03 -0.16 -26.63
CA SER A 322 10.44 0.80 -27.65
C SER A 322 10.26 0.25 -29.06
N LYS A 323 10.22 1.13 -30.07
CA LYS A 323 10.25 0.72 -31.48
C LYS A 323 11.52 -0.05 -31.81
N SER A 324 12.61 0.29 -31.14
CA SER A 324 13.92 -0.34 -31.27
C SER A 324 13.89 -1.78 -30.77
N GLU A 325 13.34 -2.01 -29.57
CA GLU A 325 13.10 -3.36 -29.05
C GLU A 325 12.09 -4.15 -29.89
N LEU A 326 11.09 -3.49 -30.50
CA LEU A 326 10.17 -4.16 -31.44
C LEU A 326 10.91 -4.71 -32.65
N ILE A 327 11.84 -3.93 -33.20
CA ILE A 327 12.66 -4.35 -34.33
C ILE A 327 13.53 -5.55 -33.92
N ILE A 328 14.18 -5.47 -32.75
CA ILE A 328 15.05 -6.54 -32.23
C ILE A 328 14.22 -7.82 -31.95
N ALA A 329 13.07 -7.70 -31.28
CA ALA A 329 12.22 -8.83 -30.96
C ALA A 329 11.67 -9.52 -32.23
N ASN A 330 11.23 -8.75 -33.23
CA ASN A 330 10.81 -9.32 -34.51
C ASN A 330 11.98 -9.98 -35.28
N LEU A 331 13.19 -9.43 -35.18
CA LEU A 331 14.40 -10.04 -35.75
C LEU A 331 14.69 -11.39 -35.08
N LEU A 332 14.67 -11.45 -33.75
CA LEU A 332 14.86 -12.69 -32.99
C LEU A 332 13.80 -13.74 -33.31
N GLU A 333 12.53 -13.33 -33.41
CA GLU A 333 11.41 -14.19 -33.85
C GLU A 333 11.63 -14.74 -35.27
N HIS A 334 12.01 -13.88 -36.22
CA HIS A 334 12.26 -14.26 -37.62
C HIS A 334 13.42 -15.25 -37.76
N GLU A 335 14.48 -15.01 -36.99
CA GLU A 335 15.71 -15.81 -36.99
C GLU A 335 15.60 -17.08 -36.14
N GLY A 336 14.45 -17.32 -35.52
CA GLY A 336 14.14 -18.52 -34.75
C GLY A 336 14.96 -18.67 -33.47
N VAL A 337 15.50 -17.57 -32.93
CA VAL A 337 16.32 -17.58 -31.71
C VAL A 337 15.41 -17.44 -30.48
N PRO A 338 15.30 -18.45 -29.60
CA PRO A 338 14.50 -18.35 -28.39
C PRO A 338 15.07 -17.29 -27.43
N PHE A 339 14.20 -16.42 -26.92
CA PHE A 339 14.61 -15.37 -25.99
C PHE A 339 13.55 -15.15 -24.91
N ALA A 340 13.96 -14.56 -23.79
CA ALA A 340 13.07 -14.03 -22.79
C ALA A 340 13.28 -12.52 -22.66
N TYR A 341 12.18 -11.78 -22.75
CA TYR A 341 12.14 -10.33 -22.65
C TYR A 341 11.96 -9.90 -21.19
N GLU A 342 12.80 -8.99 -20.70
CA GLU A 342 12.76 -8.49 -19.31
C GLU A 342 12.74 -9.55 -18.22
N ARG A 343 13.47 -10.66 -18.46
CA ARG A 343 13.64 -11.70 -17.45
C ARG A 343 14.41 -11.14 -16.26
N LYS A 344 13.87 -11.30 -15.06
CA LYS A 344 14.53 -10.93 -13.81
C LYS A 344 15.82 -11.72 -13.63
N LEU A 345 16.96 -11.03 -13.62
CA LEU A 345 18.27 -11.59 -13.30
C LEU A 345 18.65 -11.22 -11.86
N PRO A 346 18.65 -12.19 -10.92
CA PRO A 346 19.18 -11.96 -9.59
C PRO A 346 20.70 -11.73 -9.68
N GLY A 347 21.25 -10.87 -8.82
CA GLY A 347 22.70 -10.75 -8.71
C GLY A 347 23.25 -11.86 -7.83
N GLU A 348 24.10 -12.71 -8.41
CA GLU A 348 24.73 -13.83 -7.71
C GLU A 348 25.85 -13.36 -6.77
N PHE A 349 26.55 -12.29 -7.14
CA PHE A 349 27.75 -11.80 -6.45
C PHE A 349 27.54 -10.43 -5.81
N THR A 350 26.59 -9.63 -6.32
CA THR A 350 26.14 -8.38 -5.69
C THR A 350 24.64 -8.42 -5.45
N GLY A 351 24.16 -7.96 -4.29
CA GLY A 351 22.72 -7.91 -4.01
C GLY A 351 21.90 -7.11 -5.04
N GLY A 352 20.61 -7.41 -5.11
CA GLY A 352 19.65 -6.78 -6.04
C GLY A 352 19.36 -7.62 -7.28
N TYR A 353 18.68 -7.02 -8.25
CA TYR A 353 18.36 -7.65 -9.54
C TYR A 353 18.41 -6.63 -10.69
N ARG A 354 18.50 -7.14 -11.92
CA ARG A 354 18.31 -6.37 -13.15
C ARG A 354 17.24 -6.99 -14.04
N LEU A 355 16.64 -6.15 -14.86
CA LEU A 355 15.73 -6.52 -15.95
C LEU A 355 16.44 -6.12 -17.24
N PRO A 356 17.09 -7.07 -17.92
CA PRO A 356 17.69 -6.80 -19.21
C PRO A 356 16.65 -6.78 -20.32
N ASP A 357 16.93 -6.06 -21.41
CA ASP A 357 15.98 -5.98 -22.53
C ASP A 357 15.72 -7.39 -23.09
N PHE A 358 16.77 -8.14 -23.39
CA PHE A 358 16.66 -9.52 -23.86
C PHE A 358 17.64 -10.43 -23.12
N THR A 359 17.18 -11.66 -22.85
CA THR A 359 17.99 -12.72 -22.24
C THR A 359 17.85 -14.01 -23.04
N PHE A 360 18.96 -14.75 -23.10
CA PHE A 360 19.07 -16.04 -23.76
C PHE A 360 19.64 -17.05 -22.77
N THR A 361 19.41 -18.33 -23.01
CA THR A 361 19.90 -19.41 -22.15
C THR A 361 20.60 -20.43 -23.02
N THR A 362 21.85 -20.76 -22.67
CA THR A 362 22.63 -21.82 -23.33
C THR A 362 22.07 -23.20 -22.96
N ASP A 363 22.50 -24.25 -23.66
CA ASP A 363 22.08 -25.61 -23.35
C ASP A 363 22.54 -26.07 -21.95
N ASP A 364 23.65 -25.51 -21.46
CA ASP A 364 24.18 -25.75 -20.10
C ASP A 364 23.50 -24.90 -19.01
N GLY A 365 22.59 -23.99 -19.41
CA GLY A 365 21.78 -23.17 -18.51
C GLY A 365 22.34 -21.79 -18.20
N ASP A 366 23.46 -21.40 -18.80
CA ASP A 366 24.07 -20.09 -18.63
C ASP A 366 23.25 -18.99 -19.28
N THR A 367 23.26 -17.81 -18.68
CA THR A 367 22.49 -16.66 -19.16
C THR A 367 23.34 -15.73 -20.00
N ILE A 368 22.88 -15.43 -21.21
CA ILE A 368 23.42 -14.39 -22.08
C ILE A 368 22.46 -13.20 -22.08
N VAL A 369 22.99 -11.98 -22.04
CA VAL A 369 22.23 -10.74 -21.97
C VAL A 369 22.46 -9.90 -23.22
N TRP A 370 21.38 -9.30 -23.74
CA TRP A 370 21.45 -8.23 -24.73
C TRP A 370 20.71 -6.98 -24.25
N GLU A 371 21.44 -5.88 -24.17
CA GLU A 371 20.96 -4.52 -23.84
C GLU A 371 20.96 -3.60 -25.06
N HIS A 372 19.89 -2.81 -25.23
CA HIS A 372 19.81 -1.79 -26.26
C HIS A 372 19.95 -0.36 -25.67
N LEU A 373 20.96 0.36 -26.12
CA LEU A 373 21.38 1.67 -25.61
C LEU A 373 20.91 2.80 -26.55
N GLY A 374 19.73 3.35 -26.27
CA GLY A 374 19.10 4.34 -27.16
C GLY A 374 19.56 5.81 -26.99
N MET A 375 19.85 6.28 -25.76
CA MET A 375 20.02 7.73 -25.45
C MET A 375 21.38 8.07 -24.80
N LEU A 376 22.50 7.58 -25.35
CA LEU A 376 23.84 7.78 -24.75
C LEU A 376 24.37 9.23 -24.83
N ASP A 377 23.72 10.10 -25.59
CA ASP A 377 23.97 11.53 -25.73
C ASP A 377 23.51 12.35 -24.50
N ARG A 378 22.59 11.78 -23.71
CA ARG A 378 22.13 12.34 -22.43
C ARG A 378 23.04 11.92 -21.28
N ASP A 379 23.67 12.89 -20.61
CA ASP A 379 24.65 12.63 -19.53
C ASP A 379 24.05 11.86 -18.34
N ASP A 380 22.78 12.08 -18.02
CA ASP A 380 22.04 11.36 -16.98
C ASP A 380 21.80 9.89 -17.36
N TYR A 381 21.47 9.61 -18.62
CA TYR A 381 21.29 8.26 -19.14
C TYR A 381 22.62 7.50 -19.21
N ARG A 382 23.70 8.16 -19.65
CA ARG A 382 25.05 7.59 -19.68
C ARG A 382 25.53 7.19 -18.28
N ALA A 383 25.30 8.04 -17.28
CA ALA A 383 25.62 7.73 -15.89
C ALA A 383 24.77 6.56 -15.34
N GLY A 384 23.52 6.43 -15.80
CA GLY A 384 22.65 5.30 -15.49
C GLY A 384 23.15 3.97 -16.07
N TRP A 385 23.56 3.98 -17.34
CA TRP A 385 24.16 2.83 -18.01
C TRP A 385 25.47 2.40 -17.33
N GLU A 386 26.34 3.34 -16.98
CA GLU A 386 27.62 3.02 -16.34
C GLU A 386 27.43 2.25 -15.02
N ARG A 387 26.44 2.65 -14.20
CA ARG A 387 26.06 1.90 -12.99
C ARG A 387 25.49 0.51 -13.30
N LYS A 388 24.76 0.37 -14.42
CA LYS A 388 24.19 -0.91 -14.87
C LYS A 388 25.29 -1.85 -15.36
N ARG A 389 26.25 -1.33 -16.13
CA ARG A 389 27.44 -2.06 -16.60
C ARG A 389 28.31 -2.56 -15.44
N GLN A 390 28.57 -1.72 -14.44
CA GLN A 390 29.32 -2.12 -13.24
C GLN A 390 28.60 -3.25 -12.47
N TRP A 391 27.28 -3.23 -12.44
CA TRP A 391 26.51 -4.34 -11.84
C TRP A 391 26.65 -5.62 -12.66
N TYR A 392 26.60 -5.55 -13.99
CA TYR A 392 26.80 -6.71 -14.85
C TYR A 392 28.20 -7.33 -14.65
N GLU A 393 29.24 -6.51 -14.73
CA GLU A 393 30.62 -6.95 -14.53
C GLU A 393 30.82 -7.60 -13.15
N ALA A 394 30.25 -6.99 -12.10
CA ALA A 394 30.33 -7.52 -10.75
C ALA A 394 29.56 -8.85 -10.57
N ASN A 395 28.64 -9.20 -11.48
CA ASN A 395 27.91 -10.47 -11.47
C ASN A 395 28.36 -11.44 -12.59
N GLY A 396 29.57 -11.26 -13.12
CA GLY A 396 30.16 -12.20 -14.08
C GLY A 396 29.70 -12.03 -15.53
N PHE A 397 29.00 -10.94 -15.85
CA PHE A 397 28.64 -10.59 -17.23
C PHE A 397 29.73 -9.73 -17.87
N ILE A 398 30.42 -10.30 -18.85
CA ILE A 398 31.56 -9.74 -19.58
C ILE A 398 31.10 -9.33 -20.98
N GLU A 399 31.35 -8.06 -21.33
CA GLU A 399 30.99 -7.50 -22.64
C GLU A 399 31.73 -8.23 -23.78
N GLY A 400 30.98 -8.72 -24.77
CA GLY A 400 31.49 -9.52 -25.89
C GLY A 400 31.60 -11.03 -25.63
N GLN A 401 31.24 -11.50 -24.43
CA GLN A 401 31.14 -12.94 -24.12
C GLN A 401 29.70 -13.35 -23.82
N ASN A 402 29.15 -12.87 -22.71
CA ASN A 402 27.79 -13.15 -22.25
C ASN A 402 26.96 -11.86 -21.99
N LEU A 403 27.55 -10.69 -22.26
CA LEU A 403 26.85 -9.41 -22.34
C LEU A 403 27.08 -8.79 -23.72
N PHE A 404 26.00 -8.48 -24.42
CA PHE A 404 26.02 -7.82 -25.71
C PHE A 404 25.24 -6.51 -25.66
N THR A 405 25.73 -5.49 -26.36
CA THR A 405 25.11 -4.18 -26.42
C THR A 405 24.85 -3.78 -27.88
N SER A 406 23.74 -3.10 -28.14
CA SER A 406 23.49 -2.42 -29.42
C SER A 406 23.14 -0.95 -29.15
N SER A 407 23.45 -0.04 -30.07
CA SER A 407 23.21 1.40 -29.87
C SER A 407 22.70 2.08 -31.14
N GLU A 408 22.08 3.25 -30.99
CA GLU A 408 21.64 4.06 -32.13
C GLU A 408 22.74 5.05 -32.59
N SER A 409 23.05 5.06 -33.89
CA SER A 409 24.04 5.98 -34.46
C SER A 409 23.42 7.36 -34.76
N HIS A 410 24.11 8.43 -34.35
CA HIS A 410 23.60 9.80 -34.43
C HIS A 410 24.04 10.51 -35.73
N GLY A 411 23.06 10.93 -36.54
CA GLY A 411 23.24 11.73 -37.77
C GLY A 411 21.88 12.16 -38.36
N PRO A 412 21.83 12.90 -39.49
CA PRO A 412 20.57 13.36 -40.11
C PRO A 412 19.64 12.23 -40.60
N ARG A 413 20.16 10.99 -40.62
CA ARG A 413 19.44 9.73 -40.85
C ARG A 413 19.69 8.73 -39.70
N GLY A 414 19.89 9.23 -38.48
CA GLY A 414 20.16 8.40 -37.31
C GLY A 414 18.96 7.52 -36.97
N GLY A 415 19.23 6.24 -36.69
CA GLY A 415 18.26 5.21 -36.37
C GLY A 415 18.98 3.86 -36.21
N LEU A 416 18.26 2.81 -35.84
CA LEU A 416 18.86 1.48 -35.73
C LEU A 416 19.40 1.00 -37.09
N SER A 417 20.66 0.57 -37.08
CA SER A 417 21.31 -0.10 -38.20
C SER A 417 21.00 -1.59 -38.14
N MET A 418 20.25 -2.10 -39.12
CA MET A 418 20.01 -3.54 -39.26
C MET A 418 21.31 -4.36 -39.38
N PRO A 419 22.34 -3.93 -40.14
CA PRO A 419 23.65 -4.60 -40.13
C PRO A 419 24.28 -4.72 -38.73
N ASP A 420 24.16 -3.69 -37.90
CA ASP A 420 24.75 -3.69 -36.55
C ASP A 420 23.97 -4.66 -35.64
N LEU A 421 22.64 -4.69 -35.75
CA LEU A 421 21.80 -5.67 -35.04
C LEU A 421 22.12 -7.11 -35.44
N HIS A 422 22.33 -7.37 -36.73
CA HIS A 422 22.76 -8.69 -37.21
C HIS A 422 24.14 -9.06 -36.66
N THR A 423 25.07 -8.10 -36.59
CA THR A 423 26.39 -8.33 -35.98
C THR A 423 26.28 -8.69 -34.50
N THR A 424 25.43 -7.98 -33.74
CA THR A 424 25.17 -8.31 -32.34
C THR A 424 24.51 -9.68 -32.20
N LEU A 425 23.56 -10.01 -33.07
CA LEU A 425 22.89 -11.32 -33.10
C LEU A 425 23.87 -12.45 -33.41
N ASP A 426 24.80 -12.28 -34.34
CA ASP A 426 25.83 -13.25 -34.66
C ASP A 426 26.74 -13.50 -33.44
N GLY A 427 27.04 -12.44 -32.67
CA GLY A 427 27.74 -12.55 -31.39
C GLY A 427 26.95 -13.36 -30.35
N VAL A 428 25.66 -13.09 -30.21
CA VAL A 428 24.77 -13.86 -29.31
C VAL A 428 24.69 -15.33 -29.74
N ARG A 429 24.58 -15.62 -31.03
CA ARG A 429 24.57 -16.99 -31.58
C ARG A 429 25.89 -17.71 -31.29
N ALA A 430 27.02 -17.05 -31.54
CA ALA A 430 28.33 -17.62 -31.24
C ALA A 430 28.49 -17.92 -29.75
N ALA A 431 27.95 -17.07 -28.86
CA ALA A 431 27.95 -17.33 -27.43
C ALA A 431 26.99 -18.45 -27.01
N LEU A 432 25.86 -18.62 -27.70
CA LEU A 432 24.93 -19.74 -27.47
C LEU A 432 25.52 -21.09 -27.88
N GLU A 433 26.40 -21.10 -28.88
CA GLU A 433 27.07 -22.30 -29.42
C GLU A 433 28.44 -22.58 -28.78
N SER A 434 28.95 -21.66 -27.95
CA SER A 434 30.26 -21.79 -27.31
C SER A 434 30.12 -22.43 -25.94
N ASP A 435 30.68 -23.64 -25.79
CA ASP A 435 30.95 -24.24 -24.47
C ASP A 435 31.96 -23.35 -23.73
N TYR A 436 31.53 -22.60 -22.71
CA TYR A 436 32.42 -21.83 -21.83
C TYR A 436 32.55 -22.48 -20.44
#